data_AF-A0A3A8QHL5-F1
#
_entry.id   AF-A0A3A8QHL5-F1
#
_cell.length_a   1.000
_cell.length_b   1.000
_cell.length_c   1.000
_cell.angle_alpha   90.00
_cell.angle_beta   90.00
_cell.angle_gamma   90.00
#
_symmetry.space_group_name_H-M   'P 1'
#
loop_
_entity.id
_entity.type
_entity.pdbx_description
1 polymer ?
#
loop_
_entity_poly.entity_id
_entity_poly.type
_entity_poly.pdbx_seq_one_letter_code
_entity_poly.pdbx_strand_id
1 'polypeptide(L)'
;MKAMLKKMVVAVALVASSPVMAADFHGASPLVSRQDQARMERERMERERLGRLERERMERARLERERQARLERERQERERRERERLAKLERERMERERMARIERERRERERQERMERERRERARLARMERARYNGGWRG
;
A
#
# COMPACT_ATOMS: atom_id res chain seq x y z
N MET A 1 -3.12 -35.96 84.89
CA MET A 1 -2.17 -35.02 84.24
C MET A 1 -2.51 -34.70 82.77
N LYS A 2 -2.71 -35.70 81.89
CA LYS A 2 -2.97 -35.48 80.45
C LYS A 2 -4.19 -34.59 80.14
N ALA A 3 -5.25 -34.65 80.96
CA ALA A 3 -6.46 -33.82 80.79
C ALA A 3 -6.25 -32.34 81.14
N MET A 4 -5.41 -32.02 82.13
CA MET A 4 -5.04 -30.63 82.44
C MET A 4 -4.14 -30.04 81.36
N LEU A 5 -3.22 -30.84 80.82
CA LEU A 5 -2.32 -30.40 79.76
C LEU A 5 -3.09 -30.02 78.48
N LYS A 6 -4.10 -30.82 78.09
CA LYS A 6 -4.97 -30.47 76.95
C LYS A 6 -5.76 -29.17 77.19
N LYS A 7 -6.26 -28.94 78.42
CA LYS A 7 -6.96 -27.70 78.78
C LYS A 7 -6.03 -26.48 78.74
N MET A 8 -4.78 -26.61 79.20
CA MET A 8 -3.80 -25.52 79.08
C MET A 8 -3.44 -25.20 77.62
N VAL A 9 -3.25 -26.21 76.78
CA VAL A 9 -2.93 -26.00 75.35
C VAL A 9 -4.08 -25.28 74.63
N VAL A 10 -5.32 -25.65 74.91
CA VAL A 10 -6.50 -24.99 74.34
C VAL A 10 -6.65 -23.55 74.86
N ALA A 11 -6.38 -23.30 76.14
CA ALA A 11 -6.40 -21.96 76.71
C ALA A 11 -5.33 -21.04 76.10
N VAL A 12 -4.11 -21.54 75.88
CA VAL A 12 -3.03 -20.79 75.22
C VAL A 12 -3.37 -20.49 73.76
N ALA A 13 -3.95 -21.46 73.04
CA ALA A 13 -4.38 -21.25 71.66
C ALA A 13 -5.51 -20.21 71.53
N LEU A 14 -6.45 -20.18 72.47
CA LEU A 14 -7.54 -19.19 72.52
C LEU A 14 -7.05 -17.79 72.89
N VAL A 15 -6.07 -17.66 73.78
CA VAL A 15 -5.43 -16.37 74.11
C VAL A 15 -4.62 -15.84 72.93
N ALA A 16 -3.88 -16.70 72.21
CA ALA A 16 -3.14 -16.33 71.01
C ALA A 16 -4.04 -16.00 69.80
N SER A 17 -5.29 -16.47 69.80
CA SER A 17 -6.27 -16.23 68.72
C SER A 17 -7.28 -15.12 69.05
N SER A 18 -7.12 -14.44 70.20
CA SER A 18 -8.03 -13.37 70.59
C SER A 18 -7.63 -12.05 69.91
N PRO A 19 -8.54 -11.38 69.17
CA PRO A 19 -8.23 -10.15 68.42
C PRO A 19 -8.00 -8.90 69.30
N VAL A 20 -7.96 -9.05 70.63
CA VAL A 20 -7.73 -7.97 71.61
C VAL A 20 -6.23 -7.64 71.76
N MET A 21 -5.43 -7.92 70.72
CA MET A 21 -4.07 -7.37 70.54
C MET A 21 -3.91 -6.76 69.13
N ALA A 22 -5.00 -6.60 68.37
CA ALA A 22 -4.98 -5.94 67.07
C ALA A 22 -5.25 -4.42 67.16
N ALA A 23 -5.56 -3.88 68.35
CA ALA A 23 -5.95 -2.48 68.53
C ALA A 23 -4.80 -1.54 68.93
N ASP A 24 -3.60 -2.04 69.23
CA ASP A 24 -2.48 -1.20 69.71
C ASP A 24 -1.39 -0.91 68.66
N PHE A 25 -1.69 -1.11 67.36
CA PHE A 25 -0.84 -0.61 66.28
C PHE A 25 -1.32 0.74 65.72
N HIS A 26 -1.81 1.63 66.58
CA HIS A 26 -1.91 3.07 66.28
C HIS A 26 -0.63 3.77 66.76
N GLY A 27 0.51 3.43 66.15
CA GLY A 27 1.80 3.95 66.62
C GLY A 27 2.97 3.87 65.64
N ALA A 28 2.78 3.37 64.42
CA ALA A 28 3.78 3.47 63.39
C ALA A 28 3.30 4.44 62.32
N SER A 29 3.37 5.74 62.60
CA SER A 29 3.68 6.65 61.49
C SER A 29 4.95 6.07 60.86
N PRO A 30 4.96 5.63 59.59
CA PRO A 30 6.22 5.27 58.98
C PRO A 30 6.99 6.58 58.92
N LEU A 31 7.92 6.76 59.86
CA LEU A 31 9.01 7.72 59.73
C LEU A 31 9.85 7.18 58.58
N VAL A 32 9.34 7.35 57.36
CA VAL A 32 10.09 7.16 56.13
C VAL A 32 11.29 8.07 56.32
N SER A 33 12.46 7.49 56.56
CA SER A 33 13.65 8.29 56.80
C SER A 33 13.83 9.21 55.60
N ARG A 34 14.39 10.42 55.80
CA ARG A 34 14.72 11.34 54.68
C ARG A 34 15.45 10.61 53.54
N GLN A 35 16.23 9.59 53.88
CA GLN A 35 16.94 8.71 52.95
C GLN A 35 16.00 7.80 52.13
N ASP A 36 14.93 7.28 52.71
CA ASP A 36 13.92 6.47 52.02
C ASP A 36 12.99 7.33 51.16
N GLN A 37 12.67 8.55 51.61
CA GLN A 37 11.96 9.54 50.77
C GLN A 37 12.80 9.90 49.54
N ALA A 38 14.10 10.17 49.72
CA ALA A 38 15.01 10.45 48.63
C ALA A 38 15.19 9.27 47.66
N ARG A 39 15.15 8.02 48.16
CA ARG A 39 15.18 6.82 47.30
C ARG A 39 13.89 6.69 46.48
N MET A 40 12.72 6.87 47.11
CA MET A 40 11.43 6.83 46.39
C MET A 40 11.28 7.95 45.36
N GLU A 41 11.76 9.16 45.65
CA GLU A 41 11.76 10.25 44.67
C GLU A 41 12.68 9.98 43.48
N ARG A 42 13.86 9.40 43.71
CA ARG A 42 14.77 8.97 42.64
C ARG A 42 14.13 7.88 41.78
N GLU A 43 13.52 6.89 42.40
CA GLU A 43 12.84 5.80 41.68
C GLU A 43 11.63 6.32 40.87
N ARG A 44 10.86 7.28 41.40
CA ARG A 44 9.80 7.96 40.65
C ARG A 44 10.34 8.73 39.46
N MET A 45 11.43 9.48 39.64
CA MET A 45 12.10 10.21 38.55
C MET A 45 12.64 9.26 37.47
N GLU A 46 13.23 8.12 37.85
CA GLU A 46 13.70 7.13 36.88
C GLU A 46 12.55 6.49 36.11
N ARG A 47 11.46 6.10 36.79
CA ARG A 47 10.26 5.59 36.14
C ARG A 47 9.64 6.61 35.18
N GLU A 48 9.62 7.87 35.57
CA GLU A 48 9.11 8.95 34.71
C GLU A 48 10.01 9.16 33.49
N ARG A 49 11.33 9.14 33.65
CA ARG A 49 12.29 9.22 32.54
C ARG A 49 12.15 8.04 31.58
N LEU A 50 12.04 6.83 32.09
CA LEU A 50 11.82 5.63 31.29
C LEU A 50 10.49 5.69 30.53
N GLY A 51 9.41 6.12 31.20
CA GLY A 51 8.10 6.28 30.56
C GLY A 51 8.09 7.35 29.46
N ARG A 52 8.84 8.45 29.63
CA ARG A 52 9.01 9.47 28.58
C ARG A 52 9.79 8.92 27.38
N LEU A 53 10.89 8.21 27.63
CA LEU A 53 11.69 7.57 26.58
C LEU A 53 10.90 6.53 25.78
N GLU A 54 10.06 5.74 26.45
CA GLU A 54 9.24 4.72 25.80
C GLU A 54 8.14 5.34 24.93
N ARG A 55 7.48 6.41 25.42
CA ARG A 55 6.51 7.19 24.63
C ARG A 55 7.17 7.82 23.41
N GLU A 56 8.35 8.42 23.57
CA GLU A 56 9.09 9.03 22.46
C GLU A 56 9.50 7.98 21.42
N ARG A 57 9.94 6.79 21.85
CA ARG A 57 10.21 5.67 20.93
C ARG A 57 8.97 5.23 20.17
N MET A 58 7.82 5.11 20.85
CA MET A 58 6.57 4.76 20.20
C MET A 58 6.11 5.83 19.20
N GLU A 59 6.24 7.11 19.53
CA GLU A 59 5.90 8.20 18.60
C GLU A 59 6.82 8.21 17.38
N ARG A 60 8.13 8.06 17.57
CA ARG A 60 9.09 7.96 16.46
C ARG A 60 8.77 6.77 15.55
N ALA A 61 8.46 5.61 16.13
CA ALA A 61 8.09 4.42 15.36
C ALA A 61 6.79 4.61 14.57
N ARG A 62 5.80 5.31 15.14
CA ARG A 62 4.55 5.66 14.42
C ARG A 62 4.83 6.61 13.26
N LEU A 63 5.63 7.64 13.49
CA LEU A 63 5.99 8.62 12.46
C LEU A 63 6.75 7.98 11.31
N GLU A 64 7.66 7.06 11.62
CA GLU A 64 8.43 6.32 10.61
C GLU A 64 7.56 5.39 9.78
N ARG A 65 6.64 4.66 10.41
CA ARG A 65 5.65 3.84 9.70
C ARG A 65 4.75 4.68 8.80
N GLU A 66 4.31 5.85 9.27
CA GLU A 66 3.50 6.76 8.45
C GLU A 66 4.28 7.28 7.24
N ARG A 67 5.56 7.66 7.43
CA ARG A 67 6.44 8.10 6.33
C ARG A 67 6.65 6.98 5.30
N GLN A 68 6.91 5.75 5.76
CA GLN A 68 7.05 4.60 4.88
C GLN A 68 5.76 4.34 4.10
N ALA A 69 4.60 4.35 4.76
CA ALA A 69 3.31 4.17 4.11
C ALA A 69 3.01 5.26 3.08
N ARG A 70 3.36 6.52 3.34
CA ARG A 70 3.21 7.62 2.37
C ARG A 70 4.11 7.42 1.15
N LEU A 71 5.38 7.08 1.37
CA LEU A 71 6.33 6.82 0.29
C LEU A 71 5.89 5.63 -0.59
N GLU A 72 5.37 4.57 0.02
CA GLU A 72 4.89 3.40 -0.71
C GLU A 72 3.66 3.74 -1.56
N ARG A 73 2.69 4.48 -1.00
CA ARG A 73 1.53 4.97 -1.74
C ARG A 73 1.94 5.85 -2.92
N GLU A 74 2.88 6.76 -2.70
CA GLU A 74 3.39 7.64 -3.76
C GLU A 74 4.07 6.84 -4.88
N ARG A 75 4.88 5.83 -4.53
CA ARG A 75 5.51 4.93 -5.52
C ARG A 75 4.46 4.17 -6.33
N GLN A 76 3.47 3.58 -5.67
CA GLN A 76 2.39 2.87 -6.37
C GLN A 76 1.58 3.80 -7.28
N GLU A 77 1.33 5.04 -6.85
CA GLU A 77 0.60 6.00 -7.67
C GLU A 77 1.40 6.44 -8.90
N ARG A 78 2.71 6.70 -8.72
CA ARG A 78 3.62 7.00 -9.84
C ARG A 78 3.67 5.86 -10.84
N GLU A 79 3.80 4.62 -10.37
CA GLU A 79 3.83 3.43 -11.22
C GLU A 79 2.51 3.25 -11.99
N ARG A 80 1.36 3.46 -11.33
CA ARG A 80 0.05 3.41 -12.00
C ARG A 80 -0.06 4.45 -13.11
N ARG A 81 0.35 5.69 -12.84
CA ARG A 81 0.34 6.78 -13.83
C ARG A 81 1.26 6.47 -15.01
N GLU A 82 2.42 5.90 -14.75
CA GLU A 82 3.37 5.51 -15.81
C GLU A 82 2.82 4.38 -16.69
N ARG A 83 2.26 3.33 -16.08
CA ARG A 83 1.59 2.24 -16.81
C ARG A 83 0.43 2.76 -17.66
N GLU A 84 -0.37 3.69 -17.14
CA GLU A 84 -1.48 4.28 -17.90
C GLU A 84 -0.97 5.10 -19.09
N ARG A 85 0.10 5.88 -18.92
CA ARG A 85 0.73 6.64 -20.01
C ARG A 85 1.27 5.71 -21.10
N LEU A 86 1.97 4.65 -20.72
CA LEU A 86 2.49 3.65 -21.66
C LEU A 86 1.34 2.97 -22.43
N ALA A 87 0.27 2.57 -21.74
CA ALA A 87 -0.90 1.98 -22.37
C ALA A 87 -1.59 2.92 -23.36
N LYS A 88 -1.70 4.22 -23.03
CA LYS A 88 -2.25 5.23 -23.96
C LYS A 88 -1.37 5.38 -25.20
N LEU A 89 -0.05 5.46 -25.02
CA LEU A 89 0.89 5.59 -26.13
C LEU A 89 0.86 4.37 -27.05
N GLU A 90 0.75 3.17 -26.49
CA GLU A 90 0.66 1.93 -27.25
C GLU A 90 -0.64 1.86 -28.06
N ARG A 91 -1.78 2.23 -27.46
CA ARG A 91 -3.06 2.34 -28.17
C ARG A 91 -2.99 3.33 -29.31
N GLU A 92 -2.42 4.50 -29.08
CA GLU A 92 -2.27 5.53 -30.11
C GLU A 92 -1.38 5.04 -31.26
N ARG A 93 -0.29 4.33 -30.96
CA ARG A 93 0.57 3.72 -31.99
C ARG A 93 -0.20 2.69 -32.83
N MET A 94 -0.95 1.80 -32.18
CA MET A 94 -1.78 0.81 -32.88
C MET A 94 -2.85 1.46 -33.76
N GLU A 95 -3.49 2.53 -33.30
CA GLU A 95 -4.48 3.27 -34.09
C GLU A 95 -3.84 3.95 -35.30
N ARG A 96 -2.69 4.63 -35.11
CA ARG A 96 -1.95 5.25 -36.21
C ARG A 96 -1.51 4.21 -37.25
N GLU A 97 -1.05 3.04 -36.81
CA GLU A 97 -0.66 1.95 -37.71
C GLU A 97 -1.86 1.40 -38.50
N ARG A 98 -3.01 1.21 -37.83
CA ARG A 98 -4.25 0.80 -38.49
C ARG A 98 -4.68 1.81 -39.55
N MET A 99 -4.67 3.10 -39.22
CA MET A 99 -5.02 4.17 -40.15
C MET A 99 -4.04 4.20 -41.34
N ALA A 100 -2.74 4.09 -41.09
CA ALA A 100 -1.73 4.04 -42.14
C ALA A 100 -1.91 2.82 -43.06
N ARG A 101 -2.30 1.66 -42.52
CA ARG A 101 -2.59 0.46 -43.30
C ARG A 101 -3.81 0.65 -44.20
N ILE A 102 -4.90 1.21 -43.66
CA ILE A 102 -6.12 1.51 -44.42
C ILE A 102 -5.81 2.52 -45.55
N GLU A 103 -5.02 3.54 -45.26
CA GLU A 103 -4.65 4.54 -46.26
C GLU A 103 -3.78 3.95 -47.39
N ARG A 104 -2.81 3.09 -47.04
CA ARG A 104 -2.00 2.36 -48.02
C ARG A 104 -2.88 1.48 -48.91
N GLU A 105 -3.81 0.73 -48.33
CA GLU A 105 -4.72 -0.13 -49.07
C GLU A 105 -5.63 0.68 -50.01
N ARG A 106 -6.15 1.84 -49.56
CA ARG A 106 -6.92 2.74 -50.42
C ARG A 106 -6.09 3.25 -51.60
N ARG A 107 -4.86 3.71 -51.36
CA ARG A 107 -3.96 4.18 -52.42
C ARG A 107 -3.61 3.07 -53.41
N GLU A 108 -3.45 1.84 -52.93
CA GLU A 108 -3.17 0.69 -53.79
C GLU A 108 -4.38 0.34 -54.67
N ARG A 109 -5.59 0.30 -54.10
CA ARG A 109 -6.82 0.11 -54.88
C ARG A 109 -7.01 1.18 -55.94
N GLU A 110 -6.80 2.46 -55.59
CA GLU A 110 -6.90 3.57 -56.53
C GLU A 110 -5.88 3.43 -57.68
N ARG A 111 -4.65 3.01 -57.37
CA ARG A 111 -3.63 2.73 -58.40
C ARG A 111 -4.05 1.59 -59.31
N GLN A 112 -4.58 0.50 -58.76
CA GLN A 112 -5.07 -0.63 -59.54
C GLN A 112 -6.23 -0.22 -60.46
N GLU A 113 -7.21 0.52 -59.94
CA GLU A 113 -8.32 1.04 -60.73
C GLU A 113 -7.84 1.97 -61.85
N ARG A 114 -6.87 2.85 -61.57
CA ARG A 114 -6.31 3.75 -62.59
C ARG A 114 -5.62 2.97 -63.72
N MET A 115 -4.81 1.97 -63.36
CA MET A 115 -4.15 1.08 -64.32
C MET A 115 -5.17 0.29 -65.14
N GLU A 116 -6.26 -0.18 -64.53
CA GLU A 116 -7.31 -0.90 -65.23
C GLU A 116 -8.07 0.00 -66.21
N ARG A 117 -8.41 1.24 -65.80
CA ARG A 117 -9.04 2.24 -66.67
C ARG A 117 -8.14 2.55 -67.87
N GLU A 118 -6.84 2.77 -67.65
CA GLU A 118 -5.87 3.03 -68.71
C GLU A 118 -5.77 1.83 -69.69
N ARG A 119 -5.74 0.59 -69.17
CA ARG A 119 -5.76 -0.62 -70.02
C ARG A 119 -7.03 -0.70 -70.86
N ARG A 120 -8.20 -0.44 -70.27
CA ARG A 120 -9.48 -0.44 -70.97
C ARG A 120 -9.53 0.64 -72.06
N GLU A 121 -9.00 1.82 -71.77
CA GLU A 121 -8.93 2.93 -72.73
C GLU A 121 -7.98 2.63 -73.89
N ARG A 122 -6.78 2.12 -73.61
CA ARG A 122 -5.84 1.65 -74.65
C ARG A 122 -6.45 0.56 -75.52
N ALA A 123 -7.16 -0.41 -74.92
CA ALA A 123 -7.85 -1.46 -75.66
C ALA A 123 -8.97 -0.89 -76.56
N ARG A 124 -9.72 0.11 -76.07
CA ARG A 124 -10.74 0.82 -76.88
C ARG A 124 -10.11 1.57 -78.05
N LEU A 125 -9.04 2.31 -77.82
CA LEU A 125 -8.32 3.04 -78.88
C LEU A 125 -7.75 2.08 -79.93
N ALA A 126 -7.08 1.01 -79.51
CA ALA A 126 -6.56 -0.01 -80.42
C ALA A 126 -7.67 -0.69 -81.25
N ARG A 127 -8.86 -0.91 -80.65
CA ARG A 127 -10.02 -1.44 -81.38
C ARG A 127 -10.53 -0.44 -82.43
N MET A 128 -10.62 0.84 -82.09
CA MET A 128 -11.03 1.89 -83.02
C MET A 128 -10.03 2.04 -84.17
N GLU A 129 -8.73 2.03 -83.88
CA GLU A 129 -7.66 2.10 -84.88
C GLU A 129 -7.72 0.91 -85.85
N ARG A 130 -7.85 -0.32 -85.34
CA ARG A 130 -8.04 -1.52 -86.16
C ARG A 130 -9.30 -1.44 -87.03
N ALA A 131 -10.40 -0.92 -86.49
CA ALA A 131 -11.64 -0.72 -87.26
C ALA A 131 -11.46 0.32 -88.37
N ARG A 132 -10.73 1.41 -88.11
CA ARG A 132 -10.42 2.46 -89.09
C ARG A 132 -9.54 1.91 -90.22
N TYR A 133 -8.50 1.13 -89.88
CA TYR A 133 -7.61 0.50 -90.85
C TYR A 133 -8.33 -0.55 -91.71
N ASN A 134 -9.13 -1.45 -91.10
CA ASN A 134 -9.89 -2.45 -91.85
C ASN A 134 -11.04 -1.86 -92.69
N GLY A 135 -11.63 -0.74 -92.27
CA GLY A 135 -12.68 -0.05 -93.03
C GLY A 135 -12.14 0.74 -94.24
N GLY A 136 -10.90 1.22 -94.18
CA GLY A 136 -10.28 1.96 -95.29
C GLY A 136 -9.77 1.10 -96.46
N TRP A 137 -9.59 -0.22 -96.25
CA TRP A 137 -9.12 -1.16 -97.28
C TRP A 137 -10.24 -1.81 -98.11
N ARG A 138 -11.51 -1.64 -97.72
CA ARG A 138 -12.69 -2.24 -98.39
C ARG A 138 -13.57 -1.22 -99.15
N GLY A 139 -13.11 0.02 -99.30
CA GLY A 139 -13.81 1.09 -100.03
C GLY A 139 -13.19 1.36 -101.39
#